data_AF-A0A3C0AR97-F1
#
_entry.id   AF-A0A3C0AR97-F1
#
_cell.length_a   1.000
_cell.length_b   1.000
_cell.length_c   1.000
_cell.angle_alpha   90.00
_cell.angle_beta   90.00
_cell.angle_gamma   90.00
#
_symmetry.space_group_name_H-M   'P 1'
#
loop_
_entity.id
_entity.type
_entity.pdbx_description
1 polymer ?
#
loop_
_entity_poly.entity_id
_entity_poly.type
_entity_poly.pdbx_seq_one_letter_code
_entity_poly.pdbx_strand_id
1 'polypeptide(L)'
;HKVLQDFCRAHDIMLILDEVQANFGRTGCMYAFEKYQIEPDFVVLGKGLGNGVPVAAAVGRNDVIASLKYGEASDTWSANPLSSAAVLATLDEFESTDVMDNTQKLSQLYIDGLNALKETGVISKVRGEGMVFG
;
A
#
# COMPACT_ATOMS: atom_id res chain seq x y z
N HIS A 1 -6.04 -2.56 13.75
CA HIS A 1 -6.56 -3.11 12.48
C HIS A 1 -7.69 -4.11 12.70
N LYS A 2 -7.43 -5.30 13.26
CA LYS A 2 -8.47 -6.35 13.45
C LYS A 2 -9.73 -5.90 14.22
N VAL A 3 -9.56 -5.21 15.36
CA VAL A 3 -10.71 -4.67 16.15
C VAL A 3 -11.61 -3.75 15.31
N LEU A 4 -11.03 -2.92 14.45
CA LEU A 4 -11.79 -2.02 13.57
C LEU A 4 -12.53 -2.80 12.47
N GLN A 5 -11.88 -3.80 11.87
CA GLN A 5 -12.52 -4.68 10.90
C GLN A 5 -13.71 -5.42 11.50
N ASP A 6 -13.54 -5.99 12.69
CA ASP A 6 -14.60 -6.73 13.38
C ASP A 6 -15.78 -5.81 13.72
N PHE A 7 -15.49 -4.57 14.14
CA PHE A 7 -16.51 -3.53 14.33
C PHE A 7 -17.25 -3.22 13.02
N CYS A 8 -16.53 -2.94 11.94
CA CYS A 8 -17.12 -2.65 10.63
C CYS A 8 -18.06 -3.78 10.17
N ARG A 9 -17.60 -5.03 10.26
CA ARG A 9 -18.38 -6.23 9.91
C ARG A 9 -19.63 -6.40 10.77
N ALA A 10 -19.54 -6.14 12.08
CA ALA A 10 -20.68 -6.24 12.99
C ALA A 10 -21.77 -5.18 12.74
N HIS A 11 -21.42 -4.09 12.08
CA HIS A 11 -22.30 -2.93 11.86
C HIS A 11 -22.67 -2.69 10.39
N ASP A 12 -22.35 -3.62 9.49
CA ASP A 12 -22.58 -3.48 8.04
C ASP A 12 -21.94 -2.19 7.46
N ILE A 13 -20.71 -1.89 7.91
CA ILE A 13 -19.91 -0.75 7.47
C ILE A 13 -18.76 -1.28 6.61
N MET A 14 -18.54 -0.65 5.45
CA MET A 14 -17.39 -0.97 4.61
C MET A 14 -16.08 -0.49 5.24
N LEU A 15 -15.10 -1.38 5.35
CA LEU A 15 -13.72 -1.04 5.70
C LEU A 15 -12.93 -0.72 4.42
N ILE A 16 -12.55 0.54 4.26
CA ILE A 16 -11.71 1.01 3.15
C ILE A 16 -10.34 1.37 3.72
N LEU A 17 -9.26 0.85 3.13
CA LEU A 17 -7.91 1.28 3.45
C LEU A 17 -7.35 2.17 2.35
N ASP A 18 -6.88 3.35 2.74
CA ASP A 18 -6.00 4.14 1.90
C ASP A 18 -4.59 3.54 1.97
N GLU A 19 -4.27 2.74 0.96
CA GLU A 19 -2.99 2.07 0.79
C GLU A 19 -2.06 2.90 -0.12
N VAL A 20 -2.45 4.09 -0.58
CA VAL A 20 -1.71 4.88 -1.59
C VAL A 20 -0.24 5.05 -1.22
N GLN A 21 0.07 5.22 0.06
CA GLN A 21 1.45 5.28 0.56
C GLN A 21 1.99 3.95 1.09
N ALA A 22 1.13 3.08 1.62
CA ALA A 22 1.56 1.93 2.42
C ALA A 22 1.85 0.67 1.58
N ASN A 23 1.39 0.67 0.33
CA ASN A 23 1.52 -0.40 -0.64
C ASN A 23 2.93 -0.54 -1.26
N PHE A 24 3.09 -1.54 -2.13
CA PHE A 24 4.27 -1.86 -2.92
C PHE A 24 5.56 -1.87 -2.08
N GLY A 25 5.57 -2.75 -1.06
CA GLY A 25 6.74 -3.02 -0.23
C GLY A 25 7.01 -2.01 0.87
N ARG A 26 6.29 -0.88 0.89
CA ARG A 26 6.64 0.28 1.72
C ARG A 26 6.63 0.00 3.21
N THR A 27 5.77 -0.90 3.68
CA THR A 27 5.67 -1.33 5.09
C THR A 27 6.38 -2.66 5.39
N GLY A 28 7.05 -3.24 4.39
CA GLY A 28 7.75 -4.53 4.45
C GLY A 28 6.96 -5.72 3.87
N CYS A 29 5.68 -5.50 3.50
CA CYS A 29 4.84 -6.43 2.73
C CYS A 29 4.38 -5.76 1.43
N MET A 30 3.87 -6.53 0.46
CA MET A 30 3.40 -5.98 -0.81
C MET A 30 2.26 -4.99 -0.56
N TYR A 31 1.32 -5.34 0.31
CA TYR A 31 0.29 -4.44 0.81
C TYR A 31 0.31 -4.41 2.33
N ALA A 32 -0.02 -3.27 2.94
CA ALA A 32 0.05 -3.13 4.39
C ALA A 32 -0.98 -4.02 5.10
N PHE A 33 -2.17 -4.22 4.51
CA PHE A 33 -3.20 -5.10 5.08
C PHE A 33 -2.72 -6.54 5.28
N GLU A 34 -1.77 -7.04 4.47
CA GLU A 34 -1.17 -8.37 4.61
C GLU A 34 -0.41 -8.48 5.94
N LYS A 35 0.44 -7.48 6.21
CA LYS A 35 1.20 -7.39 7.46
C LYS A 35 0.29 -7.37 8.68
N TYR A 36 -0.83 -6.64 8.57
CA TYR A 36 -1.81 -6.50 9.65
C TYR A 36 -2.83 -7.63 9.71
N GLN A 37 -2.76 -8.60 8.78
CA GLN A 37 -3.62 -9.76 8.70
C GLN A 37 -5.10 -9.40 8.75
N ILE A 38 -5.47 -8.39 7.97
CA ILE A 38 -6.85 -7.94 7.77
C ILE A 38 -7.22 -8.00 6.29
N GLU A 39 -8.51 -8.06 6.02
CA GLU A 39 -9.11 -8.16 4.70
C GLU A 39 -10.15 -7.05 4.58
N PRO A 40 -9.75 -5.87 4.07
CA PRO A 40 -10.65 -4.74 3.87
C PRO A 40 -11.60 -5.00 2.70
N ASP A 41 -12.74 -4.32 2.69
CA ASP A 41 -13.69 -4.38 1.59
C ASP A 41 -13.16 -3.68 0.33
N PHE A 42 -12.38 -2.62 0.52
CA PHE A 42 -11.67 -1.89 -0.53
C PHE A 42 -10.28 -1.44 -0.09
N VAL A 43 -9.39 -1.32 -1.06
CA VAL A 43 -8.11 -0.62 -0.97
C VAL A 43 -8.01 0.43 -2.06
N VAL A 44 -7.43 1.58 -1.71
CA VAL A 44 -7.07 2.63 -2.67
C VAL A 44 -5.57 2.58 -2.88
N LEU A 45 -5.15 2.49 -4.15
CA LEU A 45 -3.78 2.33 -4.58
C LEU A 45 -3.35 3.52 -5.44
N GLY A 46 -2.05 3.79 -5.45
CA GLY A 46 -1.42 4.89 -6.17
C GLY A 46 0.08 4.88 -5.89
N LYS A 47 0.77 6.01 -6.09
CA LYS A 47 2.22 6.20 -5.86
C LYS A 47 3.07 5.04 -6.41
N GLY A 48 3.39 4.07 -5.55
CA GLY A 48 4.16 2.88 -5.90
C GLY A 48 3.55 2.09 -7.06
N LEU A 49 2.23 2.12 -7.22
CA LEU A 49 1.48 1.42 -8.28
C LEU A 49 2.01 1.69 -9.70
N GLY A 50 2.30 2.95 -10.04
CA GLY A 50 2.87 3.33 -11.34
C GLY A 50 4.35 3.67 -11.29
N ASN A 51 4.97 3.58 -10.10
CA ASN A 51 6.37 3.84 -9.80
C ASN A 51 6.99 5.04 -10.57
N GLY A 52 6.26 6.17 -10.63
CA GLY A 52 6.64 7.39 -11.34
C GLY A 52 5.65 7.83 -12.43
N VAL A 53 4.87 6.91 -12.99
CA VAL A 53 3.77 7.22 -13.92
C VAL A 53 2.48 7.50 -13.13
N PRO A 54 1.73 8.58 -13.44
CA PRO A 54 0.47 8.89 -12.76
C PRO A 54 -0.58 7.79 -12.99
N VAL A 55 -1.00 7.15 -11.91
CA VAL A 55 -2.06 6.14 -11.89
C VAL A 55 -2.57 5.95 -10.45
N ALA A 56 -3.86 5.64 -10.34
CA ALA A 56 -4.50 5.23 -9.10
C ALA A 56 -5.47 4.09 -9.40
N ALA A 57 -5.80 3.29 -8.39
CA ALA A 57 -6.80 2.23 -8.51
C ALA A 57 -7.62 2.12 -7.22
N ALA A 58 -8.90 1.80 -7.36
CA ALA A 58 -9.73 1.30 -6.27
C ALA A 58 -9.97 -0.19 -6.53
N VAL A 59 -9.54 -1.04 -5.61
CA VAL A 59 -9.68 -2.49 -5.70
C VAL A 59 -10.52 -2.94 -4.52
N GLY A 60 -11.50 -3.80 -4.73
CA GLY A 60 -12.40 -4.21 -3.67
C GLY A 60 -13.29 -5.37 -4.05
N ARG A 61 -14.23 -5.69 -3.17
CA ARG A 61 -15.12 -6.83 -3.32
C ARG A 61 -15.94 -6.77 -4.61
N ASN A 62 -16.07 -7.93 -5.25
CA ASN A 62 -16.79 -8.07 -6.51
C ASN A 62 -18.27 -7.67 -6.40
N ASP A 63 -18.95 -8.00 -5.31
CA ASP A 63 -20.37 -7.68 -5.14
C ASP A 63 -20.64 -6.16 -5.05
N VAL A 64 -19.68 -5.39 -4.53
CA VAL A 64 -19.77 -3.92 -4.51
C VAL A 64 -19.39 -3.34 -5.87
N ILE A 65 -18.28 -3.76 -6.47
CA ILE A 65 -17.85 -3.24 -7.79
C ILE A 65 -18.88 -3.58 -8.88
N ALA A 66 -19.46 -4.79 -8.85
CA ALA A 66 -20.46 -5.23 -9.83
C ALA A 66 -21.80 -4.47 -9.71
N SER A 67 -22.01 -3.70 -8.64
CA SER A 67 -23.18 -2.84 -8.50
C SER A 67 -23.11 -1.58 -9.39
N LEU A 68 -21.91 -1.21 -9.84
CA LEU A 68 -21.68 -0.06 -10.71
C LEU A 68 -22.20 -0.35 -12.12
N LYS A 69 -22.95 0.60 -12.68
CA LYS A 69 -23.43 0.54 -14.06
C LYS A 69 -22.40 1.09 -15.02
N TYR A 70 -22.63 0.81 -16.30
CA TYR A 70 -21.82 1.35 -17.39
C TYR A 70 -21.70 2.88 -17.27
N GLY A 71 -20.46 3.36 -17.19
CA GLY A 71 -20.13 4.79 -17.08
C GLY A 71 -20.08 5.36 -15.65
N GLU A 72 -20.50 4.63 -14.61
CA GLU A 72 -20.52 5.15 -13.23
C GLU A 72 -19.12 5.24 -12.59
N ALA A 73 -18.14 4.52 -13.14
CA ALA A 73 -16.74 4.54 -12.70
C ALA A 73 -15.78 4.67 -13.90
N SER A 74 -16.04 5.63 -14.77
CA SER A 74 -15.22 5.92 -15.95
C SER A 74 -14.71 7.35 -15.91
N ASP A 75 -13.47 7.54 -16.34
CA ASP A 75 -12.92 8.84 -16.71
C ASP A 75 -12.14 8.73 -18.04
N THR A 76 -11.76 9.86 -18.62
CA THR A 76 -11.09 9.93 -19.94
C THR A 76 -9.76 9.17 -19.99
N TRP A 77 -9.05 9.09 -18.87
CA TRP A 77 -7.71 8.52 -18.73
C TRP A 77 -7.70 7.16 -18.01
N SER A 78 -8.86 6.70 -17.55
CA SER A 78 -9.05 5.38 -16.93
C SER A 78 -8.40 4.28 -17.79
N ALA A 79 -7.54 3.48 -17.17
CA ALA A 79 -6.86 2.34 -17.77
C ALA A 79 -6.14 2.63 -19.11
N ASN A 80 -5.68 3.87 -19.32
CA ASN A 80 -4.95 4.22 -20.54
C ASN A 80 -3.71 3.31 -20.73
N PRO A 81 -3.32 2.98 -21.97
CA PRO A 81 -2.28 1.98 -22.23
C PRO A 81 -0.92 2.27 -21.58
N LEU A 82 -0.54 3.55 -21.45
CA LEU A 82 0.73 3.94 -20.85
C LEU A 82 0.75 3.65 -19.34
N SER A 83 -0.27 4.10 -18.61
CA SER A 83 -0.40 3.82 -17.18
C SER A 83 -0.52 2.31 -16.93
N SER A 84 -1.30 1.59 -17.74
CA SER A 84 -1.44 0.13 -17.63
C SER A 84 -0.10 -0.60 -17.85
N ALA A 85 0.70 -0.19 -18.84
CA ALA A 85 2.02 -0.77 -19.06
C ALA A 85 3.00 -0.49 -17.90
N ALA A 86 2.95 0.71 -17.32
CA ALA A 86 3.78 1.06 -16.15
C ALA A 86 3.41 0.24 -14.91
N VAL A 87 2.11 0.01 -14.69
CA VAL A 87 1.62 -0.86 -13.61
C VAL A 87 2.10 -2.30 -13.80
N LEU A 88 1.95 -2.85 -15.01
CA LEU A 88 2.43 -4.20 -15.32
C LEU A 88 3.94 -4.33 -15.09
N ALA A 89 4.74 -3.40 -15.62
CA ALA A 89 6.18 -3.41 -15.40
C ALA A 89 6.56 -3.29 -13.91
N THR A 90 5.79 -2.53 -13.12
CA THR A 90 5.99 -2.46 -11.67
C THR A 90 5.69 -3.80 -11.01
N LEU A 91 4.56 -4.44 -11.35
CA LEU A 91 4.21 -5.76 -10.81
C LEU A 91 5.24 -6.83 -11.19
N ASP A 92 5.69 -6.83 -12.44
CA ASP A 92 6.72 -7.74 -12.94
C ASP A 92 8.01 -7.60 -12.13
N GLU A 93 8.43 -6.38 -11.78
CA GLU A 93 9.60 -6.15 -10.92
C GLU A 93 9.43 -6.78 -9.53
N PHE A 94 8.26 -6.60 -8.90
CA PHE A 94 7.98 -7.20 -7.58
C PHE A 94 7.86 -8.72 -7.63
N GLU A 95 7.44 -9.30 -8.76
CA GLU A 95 7.32 -10.75 -8.94
C GLU A 95 8.66 -11.41 -9.30
N SER A 96 9.49 -10.73 -10.11
CA SER A 96 10.68 -11.34 -10.73
C SER A 96 12.01 -10.99 -10.06
N THR A 97 12.03 -10.05 -9.10
CA THR A 97 13.27 -9.62 -8.43
C THR A 97 13.19 -9.69 -6.92
N ASP A 98 14.35 -9.58 -6.26
CA ASP A 98 14.48 -9.64 -4.80
C ASP A 98 14.17 -8.29 -4.11
N VAL A 99 13.35 -7.43 -4.72
CA VAL A 99 13.08 -6.07 -4.22
C VAL A 99 12.50 -6.09 -2.79
N MET A 100 11.66 -7.07 -2.47
CA MET A 100 11.06 -7.23 -1.14
C MET A 100 12.10 -7.66 -0.09
N ASP A 101 12.94 -8.64 -0.43
CA ASP A 101 14.02 -9.11 0.44
C ASP A 101 15.04 -8.01 0.72
N ASN A 102 15.40 -7.25 -0.32
CA ASN A 102 16.28 -6.10 -0.18
C ASN A 102 15.65 -5.01 0.70
N THR A 103 14.36 -4.75 0.53
CA THR A 103 13.60 -3.80 1.34
C THR A 103 13.62 -4.18 2.82
N GLN A 104 13.47 -5.46 3.15
CA GLN A 104 13.53 -5.93 4.54
C GLN A 104 14.94 -5.78 5.15
N LYS A 105 15.99 -6.14 4.41
CA LYS A 105 17.39 -5.98 4.85
C LYS A 105 17.73 -4.50 5.11
N LEU A 106 17.33 -3.62 4.19
CA LEU A 106 17.53 -2.19 4.33
C LEU A 106 16.71 -1.62 5.49
N SER A 107 15.44 -2.00 5.64
CA SER A 107 14.59 -1.53 6.74
C SER A 107 15.27 -1.65 8.11
N GLN A 108 15.90 -2.80 8.38
CA GLN A 108 16.63 -3.04 9.61
C GLN A 108 17.86 -2.12 9.76
N LEU A 109 18.65 -1.97 8.70
CA LEU A 109 19.80 -1.07 8.70
C LEU A 109 19.40 0.39 9.00
N TYR A 110 18.31 0.87 8.39
CA TYR A 110 17.84 2.23 8.58
C TYR A 110 17.31 2.45 9.99
N ILE A 111 16.50 1.54 10.54
CA ILE A 111 15.93 1.73 11.88
C ILE A 111 17.02 1.68 12.97
N ASP A 112 18.05 0.85 12.81
CA ASP A 112 19.17 0.78 13.75
C ASP A 112 19.99 2.08 13.72
N GLY A 113 20.31 2.58 12.52
CA GLY A 113 21.02 3.85 12.35
C GLY A 113 20.23 5.04 12.90
N LEU A 114 18.93 5.11 12.61
CA LEU A 114 18.07 6.17 13.14
C LEU A 114 17.97 6.12 14.66
N ASN A 115 17.88 4.93 15.26
CA ASN A 115 17.86 4.79 16.72
C ASN A 115 19.17 5.22 17.37
N ALA A 116 20.33 4.94 16.76
CA ALA A 116 21.61 5.41 17.26
C ALA A 116 21.69 6.95 17.34
N LEU A 117 21.03 7.67 16.42
CA LEU A 117 20.97 9.14 16.47
C LEU A 117 20.26 9.69 17.72
N LYS A 118 19.50 8.87 18.46
CA LYS A 118 18.93 9.28 19.76
C LYS A 118 20.01 9.60 20.79
N GLU A 119 21.20 9.02 20.67
CA GLU A 119 22.34 9.30 21.54
C GLU A 119 22.81 10.76 21.46
N THR A 120 22.50 11.45 20.36
CA THR A 120 22.81 12.89 20.20
C THR A 120 22.02 13.79 21.15
N GLY A 121 20.93 13.28 21.75
CA GLY A 121 20.01 14.06 22.58
C GLY A 121 19.07 15.00 21.81
N VAL A 122 19.22 15.14 20.48
CA VAL A 122 18.35 15.98 19.64
C VAL A 122 17.10 15.23 19.18
N ILE A 123 17.20 13.91 19.02
CA ILE A 123 16.10 13.06 18.55
C ILE A 123 15.35 12.46 19.73
N SER A 124 14.08 12.87 19.91
CA SER A 124 13.23 12.39 21.00
C SER A 124 12.64 11.01 20.75
N LYS A 125 12.27 10.71 19.50
CA LYS A 125 11.64 9.45 19.11
C LYS A 125 11.96 9.12 17.66
N VAL A 126 12.10 7.82 17.40
CA VAL A 126 12.11 7.24 16.06
C VAL A 126 10.94 6.26 16.00
N ARG A 127 10.17 6.33 14.93
CA ARG A 127 9.06 5.40 14.64
C ARG A 127 9.02 5.11 13.15
N GLY A 128 8.44 3.97 12.80
CA GLY A 128 8.31 3.58 11.40
C GLY A 128 8.25 2.08 11.23
N GLU A 129 8.06 1.68 9.99
CA GLU A 129 8.09 0.28 9.57
C GLU A 129 8.45 0.18 8.10
N GLY A 130 9.05 -0.94 7.70
CA GLY A 130 9.53 -1.11 6.33
C GLY A 130 10.48 0.03 5.96
N MET A 131 10.10 0.82 4.96
CA MET A 131 10.88 1.97 4.49
C MET A 131 10.14 3.29 4.68
N VAL A 132 9.39 3.41 5.78
CA VAL A 132 8.73 4.66 6.21
C VAL A 132 9.13 4.94 7.64
N PHE A 133 9.78 6.07 7.87
CA PHE A 133 10.28 6.48 9.18
C PHE A 133 9.96 7.95 9.48
N GLY A 134 9.94 8.29 10.78
CA GLY A 134 9.84 9.65 11.29
C GLY A 134 9.62 9.65 12.80
#